data_AF-A0A6V8ICT4-F1
#
_entry.id   AF-A0A6V8ICT4-F1
#
_cell.length_a   1.000
_cell.length_b   1.000
_cell.length_c   1.000
_cell.angle_alpha   90.00
_cell.angle_beta   90.00
_cell.angle_gamma   90.00
#
_symmetry.space_group_name_H-M   'P 1'
#
loop_
_entity.id
_entity.type
_entity.pdbx_description
1 polymer ?
#
loop_
_entity_poly.entity_id
_entity_poly.type
_entity_poly.pdbx_seq_one_letter_code
_entity_poly.pdbx_strand_id
1 'polypeptide(L)'
;MVDYTNSDGFVTDAQGRRQYANRDDAALIEGTEIDATDHNEVRNELVYLVYQAGLTPSNDDLTQVYKAVQKLVAAGASSAAVGFTPVEQGGHDGLQSDKINIGNSESGLAAYIAGTYYGVLATQAWATGKFILNNGGTNGGIVSATIDGGTKGPSFLDGAGTWHQVADYSALQAEISRATTVESNLQTSIGQKVDKSGDTMTGPLTVKSFSGITASGTPSSANTGDYINYPAFVSSSEGRGGTAWLQLQEHVGTNFTLLMGVASGGNSRYFGIPQGARANDSAYGDVAYTSDLSSYVPSSTYASDFSTSDSQVINLPYGNKIQRFVVSVPTNGTNSHRITYPEAFSGAAVPVFNGNDNSQSRSFSLSNNTTPDATGFDIAVSLHGQSTGASYDAVTLTVIAIGPR
;
A
#
# COMPACT_ATOMS: atom_id res chain seq x y z
N MET A 1 -67.08 85.90 -61.30
CA MET A 1 -67.58 84.53 -61.08
C MET A 1 -68.70 84.64 -60.07
N VAL A 2 -69.93 84.32 -60.45
CA VAL A 2 -71.10 84.43 -59.57
C VAL A 2 -70.92 83.47 -58.40
N ASP A 3 -71.01 83.98 -57.18
CA ASP A 3 -70.96 83.18 -55.97
C ASP A 3 -72.32 82.47 -55.79
N TYR A 4 -72.41 81.27 -56.36
CA TYR A 4 -73.60 80.43 -56.28
C TYR A 4 -73.84 79.80 -54.90
N THR A 5 -73.09 80.19 -53.86
CA THR A 5 -73.32 79.65 -52.50
C THR A 5 -74.48 80.33 -51.76
N ASN A 6 -74.94 81.49 -52.25
CA ASN A 6 -76.00 82.30 -51.63
C ASN A 6 -77.21 82.59 -52.53
N SER A 7 -77.28 82.04 -53.75
CA SER A 7 -78.42 82.18 -54.67
C SER A 7 -79.24 80.89 -54.81
N ASP A 8 -80.55 81.04 -55.06
CA ASP A 8 -81.46 79.94 -55.37
C ASP A 8 -80.98 79.21 -56.65
N GLY A 9 -80.93 77.87 -56.65
CA GLY A 9 -80.54 77.09 -57.84
C GLY A 9 -79.47 76.00 -57.64
N PHE A 10 -78.99 75.73 -56.42
CA PHE A 10 -78.11 74.58 -56.18
C PHE A 10 -78.87 73.26 -56.29
N VAL A 11 -78.20 72.22 -56.79
CA VAL A 11 -78.70 70.83 -56.70
C VAL A 11 -78.00 70.11 -55.56
N THR A 12 -78.66 69.12 -54.97
CA THR A 12 -78.06 68.29 -53.91
C THR A 12 -77.85 66.89 -54.45
N ASP A 13 -76.66 66.33 -54.26
CA ASP A 13 -76.42 64.94 -54.65
C ASP A 13 -77.04 63.94 -53.67
N ALA A 14 -76.94 62.65 -54.00
CA ALA A 14 -77.47 61.56 -53.18
C ALA A 14 -76.81 61.46 -51.79
N GLN A 15 -75.69 62.15 -51.58
CA GLN A 15 -74.95 62.21 -50.32
C GLN A 15 -75.25 63.48 -49.51
N GLY A 16 -76.22 64.30 -49.95
CA GLY A 16 -76.63 65.52 -49.26
C GLY A 16 -75.68 66.70 -49.48
N ARG A 17 -74.73 66.60 -50.41
CA ARG A 17 -73.78 67.68 -50.72
C ARG A 17 -74.40 68.61 -51.74
N ARG A 18 -74.28 69.92 -51.51
CA ARG A 18 -74.66 70.93 -52.52
C ARG A 18 -73.73 70.80 -53.73
N GLN A 19 -74.24 71.00 -54.93
CA GLN A 19 -73.53 70.89 -56.19
C GLN A 19 -73.89 72.09 -57.08
N TYR A 20 -72.96 72.49 -57.94
CA TYR A 20 -73.22 73.41 -59.03
C TYR A 20 -74.19 72.75 -60.04
N ALA A 21 -75.05 73.56 -60.66
CA ALA A 21 -75.91 73.15 -61.77
C ALA A 21 -75.48 73.88 -63.05
N ASN A 22 -75.59 73.22 -64.21
CA ASN A 22 -75.28 73.85 -65.49
C ASN A 22 -76.25 75.00 -65.77
N ARG A 23 -75.71 76.11 -66.30
CA ARG A 23 -76.51 77.23 -66.78
C ARG A 23 -77.34 76.81 -68.00
N ASP A 24 -78.63 77.15 -68.00
CA ASP A 24 -79.51 76.98 -69.17
C ASP A 24 -80.20 78.31 -69.47
N ASP A 25 -79.59 79.08 -70.37
CA ASP A 25 -80.09 80.40 -70.78
C ASP A 25 -81.41 80.32 -71.53
N ALA A 26 -81.71 79.20 -72.19
CA ALA A 26 -82.96 79.02 -72.93
C ALA A 26 -84.14 78.77 -71.97
N ALA A 27 -83.89 78.08 -70.85
CA ALA A 27 -84.86 77.84 -69.79
C ALA A 27 -84.86 78.92 -68.68
N LEU A 28 -84.01 79.95 -68.79
CA LEU A 28 -83.79 80.98 -67.77
C LEU A 28 -83.37 80.41 -66.40
N ILE A 29 -82.64 79.29 -66.40
CA ILE A 29 -82.11 78.66 -65.18
C ILE A 29 -80.71 79.21 -64.92
N GLU A 30 -80.55 79.88 -63.78
CA GLU A 30 -79.25 80.36 -63.31
C GLU A 30 -78.33 79.18 -62.94
N GLY A 31 -77.06 79.24 -63.36
CA GLY A 31 -76.10 78.15 -63.15
C GLY A 31 -74.68 78.50 -63.60
N THR A 32 -73.75 77.55 -63.45
CA THR A 32 -72.35 77.74 -63.86
C THR A 32 -72.19 77.75 -65.38
N GLU A 33 -71.36 78.66 -65.90
CA GLU A 33 -70.94 78.70 -67.32
C GLU A 33 -69.89 77.63 -67.66
N ILE A 34 -69.21 77.12 -66.62
CA ILE A 34 -68.30 75.98 -66.70
C ILE A 34 -69.10 74.72 -66.43
N ASP A 35 -68.78 73.60 -67.10
CA ASP A 35 -69.47 72.33 -66.88
C ASP A 35 -69.50 71.98 -65.38
N ALA A 36 -70.72 71.81 -64.88
CA ALA A 36 -70.99 71.57 -63.48
C ALA A 36 -70.38 70.24 -63.02
N THR A 37 -70.28 69.24 -63.90
CA THR A 37 -69.66 67.94 -63.56
C THR A 37 -68.21 68.14 -63.16
N ASP A 38 -67.43 68.80 -64.02
CA ASP A 38 -66.00 69.06 -63.78
C ASP A 38 -65.77 69.86 -62.49
N HIS A 39 -66.59 70.89 -62.27
CA HIS A 39 -66.45 71.76 -61.10
C HIS A 39 -66.86 71.04 -59.80
N ASN A 40 -67.89 70.19 -59.88
CA ASN A 40 -68.36 69.39 -58.76
C ASN A 40 -67.37 68.29 -58.39
N GLU A 41 -66.69 67.65 -59.35
CA GLU A 41 -65.67 66.63 -59.07
C GLU A 41 -64.53 67.21 -58.24
N VAL A 42 -63.95 68.34 -58.66
CA VAL A 42 -62.86 68.99 -57.93
C VAL A 42 -63.33 69.43 -56.54
N ARG A 43 -64.51 70.03 -56.43
CA ARG A 43 -65.05 70.45 -55.14
C ARG A 43 -65.30 69.27 -54.21
N ASN A 44 -65.85 68.18 -54.71
CA ASN A 44 -66.13 66.98 -53.95
C ASN A 44 -64.85 66.34 -53.42
N GLU A 45 -63.78 66.30 -54.22
CA GLU A 45 -62.47 65.78 -53.82
C GLU A 45 -61.86 66.63 -52.69
N LEU A 46 -61.92 67.97 -52.82
CA LEU A 46 -61.43 68.88 -51.77
C LEU A 46 -62.24 68.78 -50.48
N VAL A 47 -63.56 68.66 -50.57
CA VAL A 47 -64.44 68.45 -49.41
C VAL A 47 -64.17 67.09 -48.77
N TYR A 48 -63.91 66.05 -49.57
CA TYR A 48 -63.55 64.72 -49.08
C TYR A 48 -62.23 64.75 -48.29
N LEU A 49 -61.21 65.44 -48.80
CA LEU A 49 -59.94 65.63 -48.10
C LEU A 49 -60.13 66.30 -46.73
N VAL A 50 -60.97 67.35 -46.66
CA VAL A 50 -61.29 68.06 -45.42
C VAL A 50 -61.99 67.13 -44.42
N TYR A 51 -62.95 66.33 -44.90
CA TYR A 51 -63.66 65.35 -44.07
C TYR A 51 -62.73 64.25 -43.54
N GLN A 52 -61.86 63.69 -44.38
CA GLN A 52 -60.88 62.66 -43.99
C GLN A 52 -59.87 63.17 -42.95
N ALA A 53 -59.55 64.46 -42.96
CA ALA A 53 -58.75 65.10 -41.91
C ALA A 53 -59.54 65.40 -40.61
N GLY A 54 -60.80 64.98 -40.52
CA GLY A 54 -61.67 65.18 -39.36
C GLY A 54 -62.06 66.65 -39.15
N LEU A 55 -62.22 67.41 -40.23
CA LEU A 55 -62.72 68.78 -40.21
C LEU A 55 -64.13 68.84 -40.79
N THR A 56 -64.98 69.72 -40.25
CA THR A 56 -66.32 69.98 -40.79
C THR A 56 -66.20 70.96 -41.96
N PRO A 57 -66.63 70.59 -43.19
CA PRO A 57 -66.58 71.50 -44.34
C PRO A 57 -67.40 72.78 -44.11
N SER A 58 -66.84 73.92 -44.51
CA SER A 58 -67.46 75.24 -44.44
C SER A 58 -67.19 76.00 -45.73
N ASN A 59 -68.24 76.54 -46.34
CA ASN A 59 -68.10 77.36 -47.54
C ASN A 59 -67.43 78.72 -47.24
N ASP A 60 -67.43 79.16 -45.98
CA ASP A 60 -66.91 80.46 -45.55
C ASP A 60 -65.42 80.41 -45.13
N ASP A 61 -64.81 79.21 -45.08
CA ASP A 61 -63.42 79.04 -44.67
C ASP A 61 -62.53 78.59 -45.85
N LEU A 62 -61.83 79.57 -46.44
CA LEU A 62 -60.88 79.32 -47.54
C LEU A 62 -59.58 78.62 -47.11
N THR A 63 -59.40 78.29 -45.82
CA THR A 63 -58.17 77.67 -45.27
C THR A 63 -58.31 76.18 -44.97
N GLN A 64 -59.48 75.58 -45.17
CA GLN A 64 -59.76 74.20 -44.71
C GLN A 64 -58.90 73.13 -45.36
N VAL A 65 -58.62 73.25 -46.67
CA VAL A 65 -57.74 72.31 -47.39
C VAL A 65 -56.32 72.32 -46.79
N TYR A 66 -55.80 73.51 -46.47
CA TYR A 66 -54.49 73.64 -45.85
C TYR A 66 -54.45 73.01 -44.44
N LYS A 67 -55.47 73.27 -43.62
CA LYS A 67 -55.60 72.65 -42.28
C LYS A 67 -55.70 71.12 -42.37
N ALA A 68 -56.41 70.60 -43.38
CA ALA A 68 -56.55 69.18 -43.61
C ALA A 68 -55.20 68.51 -43.92
N VAL A 69 -54.42 69.10 -44.83
CA VAL A 69 -53.07 68.62 -45.17
C VAL A 69 -52.14 68.65 -43.95
N GLN A 70 -52.14 69.72 -43.16
CA GLN A 70 -51.32 69.78 -41.94
C GLN A 70 -51.64 68.66 -40.95
N LYS A 71 -52.92 68.36 -40.71
CA LYS A 71 -53.34 67.26 -39.83
C LYS A 71 -52.87 65.90 -40.34
N LEU A 72 -53.02 65.64 -41.64
CA LEU A 72 -52.61 64.37 -42.24
C LEU A 72 -51.08 64.17 -42.17
N VAL A 73 -50.30 65.22 -42.40
CA VAL A 73 -48.83 65.18 -42.24
C VAL A 73 -48.42 64.93 -40.79
N ALA A 74 -49.07 65.58 -39.82
CA ALA A 74 -48.80 65.37 -38.40
C ALA A 74 -49.15 63.93 -37.94
N ALA A 75 -50.23 63.35 -38.46
CA ALA A 75 -50.58 61.94 -38.23
C ALA A 75 -49.53 60.98 -38.83
N GLY A 76 -49.02 61.28 -40.03
CA GLY A 76 -47.91 60.52 -40.63
C GLY A 76 -46.63 60.59 -39.80
N ALA A 77 -46.25 61.77 -39.31
CA ALA A 77 -45.04 61.97 -38.51
C ALA A 77 -45.10 61.29 -37.13
N SER A 78 -46.28 61.21 -36.51
CA SER A 78 -46.47 60.50 -35.24
C SER A 78 -46.42 58.97 -35.39
N SER A 79 -46.74 58.43 -36.58
CA SER A 79 -46.52 57.00 -36.88
C SER A 79 -45.04 56.61 -36.98
N ALA A 80 -44.16 57.55 -37.35
CA ALA A 80 -42.72 57.33 -37.45
C ALA A 80 -41.97 57.53 -36.11
N ALA A 81 -42.60 58.16 -35.12
CA ALA A 81 -41.97 58.53 -33.84
C ALA A 81 -42.02 57.43 -32.76
N VAL A 82 -42.77 56.35 -32.97
CA VAL A 82 -42.71 55.15 -32.12
C VAL A 82 -41.78 54.13 -32.76
N GLY A 83 -40.49 54.22 -32.38
CA GLY A 83 -39.40 53.35 -32.83
C GLY A 83 -39.56 51.88 -32.43
N PHE A 84 -40.54 51.21 -33.01
CA PHE A 84 -40.56 49.76 -33.14
C PHE A 84 -41.02 49.42 -34.55
N THR A 85 -40.09 49.03 -35.41
CA THR A 85 -40.43 48.17 -36.55
C THR A 85 -41.06 46.91 -35.94
N PRO A 86 -42.34 46.61 -36.20
CA PRO A 86 -42.88 45.32 -35.80
C PRO A 86 -42.03 44.24 -36.43
N VAL A 87 -41.50 43.32 -35.63
CA VAL A 87 -40.89 42.12 -36.18
C VAL A 87 -42.03 41.30 -36.78
N GLU A 88 -42.22 41.39 -38.09
CA GLU A 88 -42.99 40.37 -38.82
C GLU A 88 -42.17 39.08 -38.80
N GLN A 89 -42.35 38.27 -37.75
CA GLN A 89 -41.88 36.90 -37.77
C GLN A 89 -42.93 36.07 -38.50
N GLY A 90 -42.58 35.67 -39.73
CA GLY A 90 -43.45 35.03 -40.71
C GLY A 90 -44.36 33.95 -40.14
N GLY A 91 -45.67 34.22 -40.21
CA GLY A 91 -46.72 33.22 -40.08
C GLY A 91 -47.08 32.64 -41.45
N HIS A 92 -47.40 31.35 -41.47
CA HIS A 92 -48.00 30.60 -42.59
C HIS A 92 -49.11 31.40 -43.33
N ASP A 93 -49.27 31.15 -44.65
CA ASP A 93 -50.36 31.65 -45.50
C ASP A 93 -51.73 31.67 -44.77
N GLY A 94 -52.25 32.86 -44.47
CA GLY A 94 -53.54 33.04 -43.80
C GLY A 94 -53.53 33.97 -42.58
N LEU A 95 -52.36 34.30 -42.03
CA LEU A 95 -52.21 35.25 -40.92
C LEU A 95 -51.98 36.68 -41.44
N GLN A 96 -53.01 37.32 -42.01
CA GLN A 96 -52.90 38.67 -42.57
C GLN A 96 -53.28 39.81 -41.60
N SER A 97 -53.81 39.51 -40.40
CA SER A 97 -54.28 40.54 -39.44
C SER A 97 -53.60 40.54 -38.07
N ASP A 98 -52.95 39.45 -37.68
CA ASP A 98 -52.65 39.18 -36.27
C ASP A 98 -51.20 39.51 -35.92
N LYS A 99 -50.91 40.81 -35.73
CA LYS A 99 -49.59 41.25 -35.25
C LYS A 99 -49.41 40.87 -33.79
N ILE A 100 -48.27 40.23 -33.48
CA ILE A 100 -47.81 40.02 -32.10
C ILE A 100 -47.08 41.28 -31.64
N ASN A 101 -47.62 41.95 -30.63
CA ASN A 101 -46.97 43.08 -29.95
C ASN A 101 -46.30 42.56 -28.67
N ILE A 102 -44.97 42.62 -28.59
CA ILE A 102 -44.21 42.29 -27.38
C ILE A 102 -43.77 43.61 -26.73
N GLY A 103 -44.10 43.81 -25.46
CA GLY A 103 -43.80 45.06 -24.77
C GLY A 103 -43.85 44.95 -23.25
N ASN A 104 -43.38 46.00 -22.58
CA ASN A 104 -43.44 46.06 -21.12
C ASN A 104 -44.89 46.22 -20.65
N SER A 105 -45.28 45.39 -19.68
CA SER A 105 -46.51 45.50 -18.90
C SER A 105 -46.15 45.66 -17.43
N GLU A 106 -47.13 46.00 -16.58
CA GLU A 106 -46.94 46.12 -15.13
C GLU A 106 -46.40 44.83 -14.47
N SER A 107 -46.61 43.67 -15.10
CA SER A 107 -46.23 42.35 -14.57
C SER A 107 -45.00 41.73 -15.24
N GLY A 108 -44.38 42.42 -16.20
CA GLY A 108 -43.22 41.93 -16.95
C GLY A 108 -43.35 42.12 -18.47
N LEU A 109 -42.51 41.43 -19.24
CA LEU A 109 -42.58 41.46 -20.71
C LEU A 109 -43.78 40.63 -21.17
N ALA A 110 -44.77 41.27 -21.80
CA ALA A 110 -46.03 40.64 -22.20
C ALA A 110 -46.21 40.61 -23.72
N ALA A 111 -47.05 39.67 -24.17
CA ALA A 111 -47.46 39.56 -25.56
C ALA A 111 -48.95 39.90 -25.72
N TYR A 112 -49.25 40.67 -26.77
CA TYR A 112 -50.60 40.92 -27.27
C TYR A 112 -50.69 40.47 -28.72
N ILE A 113 -51.83 39.93 -29.13
CA ILE A 113 -52.09 39.58 -30.53
C ILE A 113 -53.39 40.27 -30.95
N ALA A 114 -53.32 41.09 -32.00
CA ALA A 114 -54.46 41.88 -32.48
C ALA A 114 -55.20 42.67 -31.36
N GLY A 115 -54.45 43.18 -30.37
CA GLY A 115 -55.00 43.94 -29.23
C GLY A 115 -55.50 43.09 -28.05
N THR A 116 -55.54 41.76 -28.18
CA THR A 116 -55.90 40.84 -27.08
C THR A 116 -54.66 40.47 -26.28
N TYR A 117 -54.75 40.46 -24.94
CA TYR A 117 -53.66 40.08 -24.04
C TYR A 117 -53.51 38.56 -23.96
N TYR A 118 -52.29 38.04 -24.17
CA TYR A 118 -52.01 36.59 -24.15
C TYR A 118 -51.10 36.14 -23.00
N GLY A 119 -50.63 37.08 -22.15
CA GLY A 119 -49.88 36.75 -20.95
C GLY A 119 -48.50 37.39 -20.87
N VAL A 120 -47.84 37.16 -19.72
CA VAL A 120 -46.46 37.57 -19.46
C VAL A 120 -45.51 36.47 -19.92
N LEU A 121 -44.63 36.79 -20.87
CA LEU A 121 -43.57 35.89 -21.36
C LEU A 121 -42.42 35.78 -20.36
N ALA A 122 -42.11 36.86 -19.65
CA ALA A 122 -41.06 36.90 -18.63
C ALA A 122 -41.45 37.83 -17.48
N THR A 123 -41.50 37.31 -16.25
CA THR A 123 -41.72 38.12 -15.04
C THR A 123 -40.40 38.61 -14.46
N GLN A 124 -40.44 39.69 -13.69
CA GLN A 124 -39.27 40.18 -12.92
C GLN A 124 -38.69 39.09 -12.02
N ALA A 125 -39.54 38.29 -11.38
CA ALA A 125 -39.14 37.19 -10.50
C ALA A 125 -38.42 36.06 -11.27
N TRP A 126 -38.93 35.71 -12.46
CA TRP A 126 -38.28 34.72 -13.33
C TRP A 126 -36.90 35.20 -13.79
N ALA A 127 -36.78 36.47 -14.21
CA ALA A 127 -35.50 37.05 -14.62
C ALA A 127 -34.49 37.09 -13.46
N THR A 128 -34.95 37.46 -12.26
CA THR A 128 -34.12 37.51 -11.04
C THR A 128 -33.58 36.13 -10.63
N GLY A 129 -34.31 35.04 -10.91
CA GLY A 129 -33.88 33.68 -10.59
C GLY A 129 -32.96 33.01 -11.61
N LYS A 130 -32.82 33.58 -12.82
CA LYS A 130 -32.06 32.98 -13.92
C LYS A 130 -30.86 33.79 -14.38
N PHE A 131 -30.83 35.09 -14.09
CA PHE A 131 -29.75 35.98 -14.45
C PHE A 131 -29.20 36.67 -13.20
N ILE A 132 -27.87 36.87 -13.16
CA ILE A 132 -27.25 37.68 -12.11
C ILE A 132 -27.65 39.13 -12.37
N LEU A 133 -28.45 39.71 -11.47
CA LEU A 133 -28.80 41.13 -11.51
C LEU A 133 -27.54 41.97 -11.24
N ASN A 134 -27.18 42.84 -12.18
CA ASN A 134 -26.37 44.01 -11.85
C ASN A 134 -27.27 45.02 -11.12
N ASN A 135 -27.55 44.73 -9.85
CA ASN A 135 -28.47 45.53 -9.06
C ASN A 135 -27.73 46.76 -8.50
N GLY A 136 -27.79 47.86 -9.24
CA GLY A 136 -27.34 49.16 -8.77
C GLY A 136 -25.83 49.34 -8.88
N GLY A 137 -25.42 50.24 -9.77
CA GLY A 137 -24.12 50.88 -9.65
C GLY A 137 -24.03 51.57 -8.29
N THR A 138 -23.35 50.93 -7.34
CA THR A 138 -22.36 51.50 -6.43
C THR A 138 -21.68 50.35 -5.66
N ASN A 139 -20.42 50.07 -6.02
CA ASN A 139 -19.38 49.40 -5.22
C ASN A 139 -19.67 48.01 -4.60
N GLY A 140 -20.06 47.00 -5.38
CA GLY A 140 -19.98 45.62 -4.87
C GLY A 140 -20.34 44.45 -5.81
N GLY A 141 -20.92 44.71 -6.99
CA GLY A 141 -21.23 43.64 -7.95
C GLY A 141 -19.98 43.08 -8.65
N ILE A 142 -20.05 41.83 -9.12
CA ILE A 142 -19.06 41.27 -10.04
C ILE A 142 -19.17 42.06 -11.35
N VAL A 143 -18.23 42.97 -11.57
CA VAL A 143 -18.15 43.82 -12.77
C VAL A 143 -17.69 43.01 -13.98
N SER A 144 -16.84 42.02 -13.74
CA SER A 144 -16.29 41.10 -14.75
C SER A 144 -15.86 39.81 -14.07
N ALA A 145 -16.08 38.67 -14.73
CA ALA A 145 -15.50 37.39 -14.35
C ALA A 145 -14.61 36.94 -15.50
N THR A 146 -13.35 36.62 -15.20
CA THR A 146 -12.41 36.08 -16.20
C THR A 146 -11.79 34.79 -15.68
N ILE A 147 -11.57 33.86 -16.60
CA ILE A 147 -10.80 32.62 -16.37
C ILE A 147 -9.32 32.84 -16.73
N ASP A 148 -8.97 34.00 -17.32
CA ASP A 148 -7.66 34.16 -17.97
C ASP A 148 -6.99 35.51 -17.67
N GLY A 149 -6.68 35.73 -16.38
CA GLY A 149 -5.87 36.86 -15.92
C GLY A 149 -4.36 36.57 -15.82
N GLY A 150 -3.90 35.42 -16.33
CA GLY A 150 -2.52 34.95 -16.16
C GLY A 150 -2.35 34.09 -14.90
N THR A 151 -2.10 32.79 -15.10
CA THR A 151 -1.72 31.74 -14.11
C THR A 151 -2.54 31.58 -12.82
N LYS A 152 -3.53 32.43 -12.53
CA LYS A 152 -4.16 32.51 -11.20
C LYS A 152 -5.69 32.31 -11.22
N GLY A 153 -6.14 31.16 -11.71
CA GLY A 153 -7.50 30.64 -11.48
C GLY A 153 -8.69 31.57 -11.82
N PRO A 154 -9.93 31.17 -11.47
CA PRO A 154 -11.11 32.01 -11.62
C PRO A 154 -11.00 33.26 -10.77
N SER A 155 -11.22 34.44 -11.37
CA SER A 155 -11.18 35.73 -10.68
C SER A 155 -12.36 36.62 -11.05
N PHE A 156 -12.75 37.49 -10.13
CA PHE A 156 -13.83 38.45 -10.32
C PHE A 156 -13.37 39.86 -9.98
N LEU A 157 -13.79 40.84 -10.77
CA LEU A 157 -13.60 42.26 -10.52
C LEU A 157 -14.73 42.76 -9.63
N ASP A 158 -14.43 43.29 -8.44
CA ASP A 158 -15.45 43.90 -7.60
C ASP A 158 -15.90 45.28 -8.12
N GLY A 159 -16.96 45.83 -7.51
CA GLY A 159 -17.48 47.14 -7.88
C GLY A 159 -16.55 48.32 -7.56
N ALA A 160 -15.44 48.10 -6.86
CA ALA A 160 -14.39 49.10 -6.60
C ALA A 160 -13.25 49.01 -7.63
N GLY A 161 -13.33 48.09 -8.61
CA GLY A 161 -12.29 47.89 -9.62
C GLY A 161 -11.11 47.04 -9.13
N THR A 162 -11.28 46.29 -8.04
CA THR A 162 -10.26 45.36 -7.51
C THR A 162 -10.56 43.92 -7.93
N TRP A 163 -9.56 43.21 -8.46
CA TRP A 163 -9.67 41.79 -8.80
C TRP A 163 -9.49 40.90 -7.56
N HIS A 164 -10.45 40.02 -7.31
CA HIS A 164 -10.43 38.98 -6.27
C HIS A 164 -10.33 37.59 -6.91
N GLN A 165 -9.53 36.71 -6.31
CA GLN A 165 -9.39 35.32 -6.77
C GLN A 165 -10.27 34.40 -5.92
N VAL A 166 -11.01 33.51 -6.57
CA VAL A 166 -11.97 32.60 -5.90
C VAL A 166 -11.25 31.51 -5.09
N ALA A 167 -9.96 31.31 -5.34
CA ALA A 167 -9.03 30.61 -4.46
C ALA A 167 -7.73 31.41 -4.42
N ASP A 168 -7.23 31.76 -3.24
CA ASP A 168 -5.93 32.41 -3.12
C ASP A 168 -4.87 31.43 -3.63
N TYR A 169 -4.37 31.69 -4.84
CA TYR A 169 -3.35 30.89 -5.49
C TYR A 169 -2.15 30.65 -4.56
N SER A 170 -1.85 31.60 -3.67
CA SER A 170 -0.79 31.46 -2.67
C SER A 170 -1.10 30.38 -1.63
N ALA A 171 -2.34 30.26 -1.17
CA ALA A 171 -2.76 29.23 -0.21
C ALA A 171 -2.73 27.84 -0.85
N LEU A 172 -3.17 27.71 -2.11
CA LEU A 172 -3.08 26.45 -2.84
C LEU A 172 -1.63 26.02 -3.08
N GLN A 173 -0.75 26.96 -3.46
CA GLN A 173 0.67 26.67 -3.64
C GLN A 173 1.37 26.33 -2.32
N ALA A 174 0.98 26.98 -1.21
CA ALA A 174 1.46 26.63 0.12
C ALA A 174 1.05 25.21 0.51
N GLU A 175 -0.19 24.81 0.21
CA GLU A 175 -0.67 23.45 0.49
C GLU A 175 0.00 22.39 -0.38
N ILE A 176 0.19 22.67 -1.68
CA ILE A 176 0.96 21.79 -2.59
C ILE A 176 2.39 21.61 -2.08
N SER A 177 3.05 22.71 -1.66
CA SER A 177 4.41 22.67 -1.11
C SER A 177 4.48 21.90 0.20
N ARG A 178 3.49 22.09 1.10
CA ARG A 178 3.37 21.35 2.36
C ARG A 178 3.18 19.86 2.08
N ALA A 179 2.23 19.49 1.23
CA ALA A 179 1.94 18.10 0.87
C ALA A 179 3.16 17.42 0.23
N THR A 180 3.81 18.06 -0.75
CA THR A 180 5.03 17.55 -1.39
C THR A 180 6.15 17.32 -0.37
N THR A 181 6.33 18.25 0.57
CA THR A 181 7.35 18.14 1.62
C THR A 181 7.04 17.01 2.60
N VAL A 182 5.78 16.90 3.05
CA VAL A 182 5.34 15.84 3.96
C VAL A 182 5.45 14.48 3.30
N GLU A 183 5.05 14.36 2.04
CA GLU A 183 5.09 13.11 1.28
C GLU A 183 6.52 12.70 0.97
N SER A 184 7.40 13.65 0.62
CA SER A 184 8.84 13.42 0.50
C SER A 184 9.47 13.00 1.83
N ASN A 185 9.11 13.64 2.95
CA ASN A 185 9.60 13.27 4.27
C ASN A 185 9.09 11.90 4.72
N LEU A 186 7.86 11.52 4.34
CA LEU A 186 7.28 10.22 4.63
C LEU A 186 7.95 9.13 3.78
N GLN A 187 8.12 9.36 2.48
CA GLN A 187 8.90 8.49 1.59
C GLN A 187 10.34 8.37 2.06
N THR A 188 10.96 9.44 2.52
CA THR A 188 12.29 9.43 3.14
C THR A 188 12.26 8.61 4.43
N SER A 189 11.29 8.84 5.32
CA SER A 189 11.21 8.13 6.60
C SER A 189 10.87 6.64 6.48
N ILE A 190 10.12 6.25 5.44
CA ILE A 190 9.76 4.86 5.17
C ILE A 190 10.83 4.18 4.30
N GLY A 191 11.23 4.83 3.21
CA GLY A 191 12.25 4.36 2.27
C GLY A 191 13.65 4.30 2.88
N GLN A 192 13.99 5.17 3.84
CA GLN A 192 15.26 5.04 4.59
C GLN A 192 15.20 4.00 5.71
N LYS A 193 14.01 3.49 6.08
CA LYS A 193 13.88 2.50 7.16
C LYS A 193 13.78 1.07 6.65
N VAL A 194 13.20 0.86 5.48
CA VAL A 194 13.09 -0.46 4.85
C VAL A 194 13.16 -0.27 3.34
N ASP A 195 14.28 -0.65 2.74
CA ASP A 195 14.41 -0.74 1.30
C ASP A 195 14.30 -2.21 0.86
N LYS A 196 13.65 -2.43 -0.28
CA LYS A 196 12.90 -3.66 -0.60
C LYS A 196 13.69 -4.63 -1.47
N SER A 197 14.94 -4.33 -1.80
CA SER A 197 15.77 -5.20 -2.65
C SER A 197 17.27 -4.86 -2.54
N GLY A 198 17.97 -5.54 -1.63
CA GLY A 198 19.44 -5.53 -1.60
C GLY A 198 20.11 -4.50 -0.69
N ASP A 199 19.36 -3.86 0.22
CA ASP A 199 19.84 -2.70 0.96
C ASP A 199 20.35 -2.96 2.38
N THR A 200 21.21 -2.06 2.83
CA THR A 200 21.85 -2.05 4.15
C THR A 200 21.13 -1.10 5.09
N MET A 201 20.65 -1.60 6.24
CA MET A 201 20.18 -0.73 7.32
C MET A 201 21.37 -0.15 8.10
N THR A 202 21.40 1.16 8.30
CA THR A 202 22.39 1.82 9.18
C THR A 202 21.74 2.26 10.49
N GLY A 203 22.46 2.12 11.61
CA GLY A 203 21.96 2.42 12.96
C GLY A 203 21.25 1.24 13.65
N PRO A 204 20.80 1.42 14.92
CA PRO A 204 20.22 0.35 15.72
C PRO A 204 18.80 -0.02 15.25
N LEU A 205 18.57 -1.30 15.00
CA LEU A 205 17.24 -1.88 14.83
C LEU A 205 16.72 -2.40 16.19
N THR A 206 15.60 -1.85 16.67
CA THR A 206 14.91 -2.39 17.86
C THR A 206 13.60 -3.06 17.44
N VAL A 207 13.51 -4.38 17.61
CA VAL A 207 12.28 -5.15 17.37
C VAL A 207 11.51 -5.32 18.68
N LYS A 208 10.42 -4.57 18.87
CA LYS A 208 9.56 -4.62 20.08
C LYS A 208 8.35 -5.53 19.91
N SER A 209 8.50 -6.64 19.20
CA SER A 209 7.40 -7.55 18.87
C SER A 209 7.69 -8.96 19.38
N PHE A 210 6.65 -9.67 19.83
CA PHE A 210 6.70 -11.10 20.16
C PHE A 210 6.82 -12.00 18.92
N SER A 211 6.64 -11.44 17.72
CA SER A 211 6.67 -12.21 16.46
C SER A 211 8.08 -12.59 15.97
N GLY A 212 9.13 -12.14 16.66
CA GLY A 212 10.53 -12.52 16.35
C GLY A 212 11.06 -11.94 15.04
N ILE A 213 12.21 -12.46 14.60
CA ILE A 213 12.83 -12.17 13.29
C ILE A 213 12.84 -13.49 12.50
N THR A 214 12.27 -13.49 11.30
CA THR A 214 12.31 -14.64 10.39
C THR A 214 13.25 -14.33 9.24
N ALA A 215 14.25 -15.17 9.04
CA ALA A 215 15.15 -15.14 7.89
C ALA A 215 14.87 -16.36 7.01
N SER A 216 14.57 -16.13 5.73
CA SER A 216 14.23 -17.17 4.76
C SER A 216 15.03 -16.96 3.48
N GLY A 217 15.57 -18.03 2.92
CA GLY A 217 16.21 -18.03 1.61
C GLY A 217 15.82 -19.27 0.83
N THR A 218 15.64 -19.13 -0.47
CA THR A 218 15.46 -20.28 -1.36
C THR A 218 16.83 -20.92 -1.57
N PRO A 219 16.97 -22.25 -1.42
CA PRO A 219 18.24 -22.90 -1.69
C PRO A 219 18.62 -22.67 -3.16
N SER A 220 19.84 -22.19 -3.41
CA SER A 220 20.42 -22.21 -4.75
C SER A 220 20.66 -23.67 -5.14
N SER A 221 20.24 -24.09 -6.32
CA SER A 221 20.31 -25.46 -6.84
C SER A 221 21.62 -26.19 -6.47
N ALA A 222 21.57 -27.01 -5.41
CA ALA A 222 22.71 -27.79 -4.95
C ALA A 222 22.47 -29.27 -5.22
N ASN A 223 23.55 -30.02 -5.41
CA ASN A 223 23.46 -31.46 -5.62
C ASN A 223 23.27 -32.17 -4.28
N THR A 224 22.67 -33.36 -4.31
CA THR A 224 22.59 -34.22 -3.12
C THR A 224 23.99 -34.46 -2.54
N GLY A 225 24.14 -34.25 -1.23
CA GLY A 225 25.43 -34.35 -0.53
C GLY A 225 26.17 -33.02 -0.35
N ASP A 226 25.74 -31.94 -1.01
CA ASP A 226 26.30 -30.60 -0.76
C ASP A 226 25.82 -30.05 0.59
N TYR A 227 26.56 -29.08 1.13
CA TYR A 227 26.12 -28.31 2.29
C TYR A 227 25.67 -26.91 1.88
N ILE A 228 24.42 -26.56 2.17
CA ILE A 228 23.87 -25.21 1.96
C ILE A 228 23.74 -24.51 3.30
N ASN A 229 24.31 -23.31 3.42
CA ASN A 229 24.06 -22.44 4.56
C ASN A 229 22.93 -21.48 4.22
N TYR A 230 21.87 -21.49 5.03
CA TYR A 230 20.76 -20.55 4.93
C TYR A 230 21.14 -19.19 5.55
N PRO A 231 20.33 -18.13 5.33
CA PRO A 231 20.56 -16.84 5.95
C PRO A 231 20.87 -16.94 7.45
N ALA A 232 21.93 -16.25 7.86
CA ALA A 232 22.49 -16.30 9.20
C ALA A 232 22.22 -14.99 9.96
N PHE A 233 22.08 -15.08 11.28
CA PHE A 233 22.30 -13.93 12.15
C PHE A 233 23.79 -13.79 12.39
N VAL A 234 24.40 -12.70 11.92
CA VAL A 234 25.85 -12.49 11.97
C VAL A 234 26.18 -11.22 12.74
N SER A 235 27.13 -11.32 13.66
CA SER A 235 27.76 -10.18 14.32
C SER A 235 29.23 -10.17 13.95
N SER A 236 29.66 -9.15 13.20
CA SER A 236 31.05 -8.94 12.81
C SER A 236 31.66 -7.75 13.54
N SER A 237 32.90 -7.89 14.00
CA SER A 237 33.71 -6.77 14.49
C SER A 237 34.55 -6.24 13.33
N GLU A 238 34.06 -5.21 12.65
CA GLU A 238 34.85 -4.46 11.68
C GLU A 238 36.15 -3.96 12.35
N GLY A 239 37.29 -4.15 11.66
CA GLY A 239 38.62 -3.76 12.16
C GLY A 239 39.38 -4.78 13.01
N ARG A 240 38.71 -5.84 13.53
CA ARG A 240 39.40 -6.93 14.27
C ARG A 240 39.17 -8.32 13.66
N GLY A 241 38.30 -8.44 12.66
CA GLY A 241 38.13 -9.65 11.86
C GLY A 241 37.48 -10.83 12.60
N GLY A 242 36.82 -10.57 13.73
CA GLY A 242 36.03 -11.56 14.46
C GLY A 242 34.59 -11.58 13.96
N THR A 243 34.06 -12.76 13.70
CA THR A 243 32.66 -12.97 13.28
C THR A 243 32.02 -14.03 14.16
N ALA A 244 30.82 -13.76 14.68
CA ALA A 244 29.97 -14.74 15.33
C ALA A 244 28.69 -14.92 14.50
N TRP A 245 28.19 -16.15 14.39
CA TRP A 245 26.99 -16.42 13.60
C TRP A 245 26.10 -17.53 14.19
N LEU A 246 24.82 -17.46 13.85
CA LEU A 246 23.79 -18.46 14.10
C LEU A 246 23.03 -18.70 12.78
N GLN A 247 23.00 -19.94 12.29
CA GLN A 247 22.39 -20.26 11.00
C GLN A 247 21.85 -21.68 10.93
N LEU A 248 20.95 -21.92 9.98
CA LEU A 248 20.58 -23.28 9.56
C LEU A 248 21.52 -23.72 8.43
N GLN A 249 21.97 -24.96 8.49
CA GLN A 249 22.68 -25.63 7.40
C GLN A 249 21.92 -26.87 6.99
N GLU A 250 21.75 -27.06 5.69
CA GLU A 250 21.25 -28.30 5.12
C GLU A 250 22.42 -29.12 4.58
N HIS A 251 22.42 -30.42 4.87
CA HIS A 251 23.13 -31.40 4.07
C HIS A 251 22.14 -31.95 3.04
N VAL A 252 22.28 -31.52 1.79
CA VAL A 252 21.23 -31.57 0.77
C VAL A 252 20.73 -32.97 0.55
N GLY A 253 19.42 -33.15 0.70
CA GLY A 253 18.74 -34.44 0.58
C GLY A 253 18.86 -35.34 1.81
N THR A 254 19.43 -34.87 2.91
CA THR A 254 19.64 -35.66 4.13
C THR A 254 18.97 -35.04 5.36
N ASN A 255 19.52 -33.95 5.90
CA ASN A 255 19.10 -33.38 7.17
C ASN A 255 19.47 -31.90 7.32
N PHE A 256 18.87 -31.26 8.32
CA PHE A 256 19.21 -29.90 8.73
C PHE A 256 19.98 -29.91 10.04
N THR A 257 20.87 -28.94 10.21
CA THR A 257 21.68 -28.70 11.40
C THR A 257 21.57 -27.24 11.79
N LEU A 258 21.27 -26.96 13.06
CA LEU A 258 21.47 -25.62 13.61
C LEU A 258 22.95 -25.45 13.91
N LEU A 259 23.58 -24.44 13.31
CA LEU A 259 24.99 -24.10 13.52
C LEU A 259 25.13 -22.79 14.28
N MET A 260 25.97 -22.81 15.30
CA MET A 260 26.44 -21.64 16.04
C MET A 260 27.95 -21.59 15.97
N GLY A 261 28.55 -20.48 15.57
CA GLY A 261 30.00 -20.44 15.41
C GLY A 261 30.63 -19.08 15.63
N VAL A 262 31.95 -19.13 15.80
CA VAL A 262 32.84 -17.98 15.85
C VAL A 262 34.04 -18.22 14.95
N ALA A 263 34.48 -17.17 14.26
CA ALA A 263 35.63 -17.18 13.38
C ALA A 263 36.51 -15.97 13.68
N SER A 264 37.81 -16.16 13.59
CA SER A 264 38.80 -15.10 13.63
C SER A 264 40.07 -15.54 12.93
N GLY A 265 40.63 -14.69 12.06
CA GLY A 265 41.92 -14.94 11.43
C GLY A 265 41.99 -16.22 10.58
N GLY A 266 40.89 -16.59 9.92
CA GLY A 266 40.80 -17.80 9.08
C GLY A 266 40.46 -19.09 9.84
N ASN A 267 40.51 -19.07 11.17
CA ASN A 267 40.07 -20.20 11.99
C ASN A 267 38.59 -20.06 12.34
N SER A 268 37.85 -21.16 12.24
CA SER A 268 36.43 -21.23 12.61
C SER A 268 36.22 -22.34 13.62
N ARG A 269 35.39 -22.08 14.63
CA ARG A 269 34.86 -23.10 15.54
C ARG A 269 33.35 -22.99 15.54
N TYR A 270 32.68 -24.13 15.43
CA TYR A 270 31.24 -24.18 15.48
C TYR A 270 30.75 -25.30 16.38
N PHE A 271 29.57 -25.07 16.92
CA PHE A 271 28.76 -26.03 17.63
C PHE A 271 27.52 -26.30 16.78
N GLY A 272 27.30 -27.57 16.46
CA GLY A 272 26.17 -28.05 15.68
C GLY A 272 25.15 -28.77 16.54
N ILE A 273 23.87 -28.57 16.22
CA ILE A 273 22.76 -29.39 16.71
C ILE A 273 22.10 -30.02 15.48
N PRO A 274 22.59 -31.18 15.03
CA PRO A 274 22.04 -31.88 13.88
C PRO A 274 20.68 -32.49 14.20
N GLN A 275 19.77 -32.50 13.23
CA GLN A 275 18.49 -33.18 13.36
C GLN A 275 18.72 -34.70 13.52
N GLY A 276 18.25 -35.25 14.64
CA GLY A 276 18.32 -36.70 14.92
C GLY A 276 19.69 -37.22 15.35
N ALA A 277 20.65 -36.36 15.65
CA ALA A 277 21.97 -36.74 16.15
C ALA A 277 22.38 -35.90 17.37
N ARG A 278 23.51 -36.27 18.00
CA ARG A 278 24.04 -35.55 19.17
C ARG A 278 24.59 -34.20 18.77
N ALA A 279 24.50 -33.25 19.69
CA ALA A 279 25.18 -31.98 19.51
C ALA A 279 26.70 -32.19 19.46
N ASN A 280 27.38 -31.44 18.60
CA ASN A 280 28.80 -31.63 18.35
C ASN A 280 29.55 -30.30 18.29
N ASP A 281 30.79 -30.32 18.77
CA ASP A 281 31.77 -29.25 18.60
C ASP A 281 32.71 -29.62 17.45
N SER A 282 32.99 -28.67 16.56
CA SER A 282 33.82 -28.90 15.38
C SER A 282 35.26 -29.34 15.69
N ALA A 283 35.78 -29.04 16.88
CA ALA A 283 37.13 -29.39 17.30
C ALA A 283 37.18 -30.56 18.28
N TYR A 284 36.16 -30.71 19.13
CA TYR A 284 36.14 -31.72 20.20
C TYR A 284 35.20 -32.90 19.94
N GLY A 285 34.45 -32.88 18.85
CA GLY A 285 33.50 -33.94 18.50
C GLY A 285 32.21 -33.86 19.32
N ASP A 286 31.59 -35.00 19.56
CA ASP A 286 30.31 -35.09 20.28
C ASP A 286 30.40 -34.47 21.68
N VAL A 287 29.41 -33.65 22.02
CA VAL A 287 29.28 -33.06 23.35
C VAL A 287 28.43 -33.97 24.21
N ALA A 288 28.98 -34.39 25.35
CA ALA A 288 28.26 -35.20 26.34
C ALA A 288 27.28 -34.34 27.13
N TYR A 289 26.06 -34.85 27.37
CA TYR A 289 25.11 -34.24 28.29
C TYR A 289 25.51 -34.51 29.73
N THR A 290 25.04 -33.69 30.68
CA THR A 290 25.30 -33.94 32.12
C THR A 290 24.80 -35.31 32.57
N SER A 291 23.73 -35.83 31.97
CA SER A 291 23.25 -37.20 32.21
C SER A 291 24.27 -38.27 31.81
N ASP A 292 25.03 -38.03 30.74
CA ASP A 292 26.06 -38.94 30.24
C ASP A 292 27.27 -38.98 31.19
N LEU A 293 27.45 -37.94 32.03
CA LEU A 293 28.53 -37.85 33.00
C LEU A 293 28.29 -38.66 34.28
N SER A 294 27.07 -39.16 34.52
CA SER A 294 26.73 -39.91 35.74
C SER A 294 27.56 -41.19 35.93
N SER A 295 28.07 -41.76 34.83
CA SER A 295 28.94 -42.94 34.82
C SER A 295 30.39 -42.63 34.40
N TYR A 296 30.73 -41.35 34.25
CA TYR A 296 32.08 -40.95 33.84
C TYR A 296 33.06 -41.10 35.00
N VAL A 297 34.08 -41.93 34.81
CA VAL A 297 35.21 -42.05 35.75
C VAL A 297 36.45 -41.43 35.09
N PRO A 298 37.01 -40.36 35.66
CA PRO A 298 38.22 -39.73 35.12
C PRO A 298 39.39 -40.72 35.00
N SER A 299 40.21 -40.59 33.96
CA SER A 299 41.41 -41.44 33.81
C SER A 299 42.40 -41.28 34.98
N SER A 300 42.42 -40.11 35.63
CA SER A 300 43.20 -39.86 36.84
C SER A 300 42.80 -40.74 38.01
N THR A 301 41.54 -41.21 38.07
CA THR A 301 41.08 -42.18 39.07
C THR A 301 41.83 -43.50 38.96
N TYR A 302 42.27 -43.88 37.75
CA TYR A 302 42.95 -45.16 37.50
C TYR A 302 44.47 -45.03 37.30
N ALA A 303 45.03 -43.83 37.36
CA ALA A 303 46.45 -43.61 37.05
C ALA A 303 47.39 -44.40 38.00
N SER A 304 47.04 -44.49 39.28
CA SER A 304 47.73 -45.33 40.27
C SER A 304 47.33 -46.80 40.22
N ASP A 305 46.19 -47.13 39.59
CA ASP A 305 45.67 -48.48 39.47
C ASP A 305 46.37 -49.29 38.38
N PHE A 306 47.20 -48.67 37.54
CA PHE A 306 47.98 -49.39 36.51
C PHE A 306 49.49 -49.20 36.65
N SER A 307 49.96 -48.43 37.64
CA SER A 307 51.38 -48.27 37.93
C SER A 307 51.88 -49.39 38.85
N THR A 308 52.79 -50.21 38.36
CA THR A 308 53.56 -51.20 39.14
C THR A 308 54.97 -51.29 38.57
N SER A 309 55.97 -51.35 39.44
CA SER A 309 57.37 -51.59 39.06
C SER A 309 57.70 -53.08 38.91
N ASP A 310 56.82 -53.97 39.40
CA ASP A 310 57.00 -55.41 39.31
C ASP A 310 56.22 -55.98 38.12
N SER A 311 56.94 -56.60 37.19
CA SER A 311 56.39 -57.30 36.02
C SER A 311 55.49 -58.50 36.37
N GLN A 312 55.55 -58.99 37.60
CA GLN A 312 54.71 -60.08 38.11
C GLN A 312 53.38 -59.57 38.64
N VAL A 313 53.22 -58.27 38.88
CA VAL A 313 52.02 -57.66 39.46
C VAL A 313 51.31 -56.84 38.39
N ILE A 314 49.98 -56.93 38.34
CA ILE A 314 49.11 -56.09 37.53
C ILE A 314 48.07 -55.50 38.48
N ASN A 315 48.18 -54.22 38.79
CA ASN A 315 47.15 -53.52 39.52
C ASN A 315 45.89 -53.39 38.65
N LEU A 316 44.71 -53.49 39.27
CA LEU A 316 43.41 -53.42 38.62
C LEU A 316 42.59 -52.26 39.21
N PRO A 317 41.61 -51.74 38.44
CA PRO A 317 40.60 -50.85 38.97
C PRO A 317 39.93 -51.36 40.25
N TYR A 318 39.46 -50.43 41.06
CA TYR A 318 38.70 -50.70 42.29
C TYR A 318 39.51 -51.41 43.39
N GLY A 319 40.82 -51.16 43.44
CA GLY A 319 41.67 -51.64 44.54
C GLY A 319 41.94 -53.13 44.53
N ASN A 320 42.00 -53.75 43.34
CA ASN A 320 42.40 -55.16 43.18
C ASN A 320 43.78 -55.25 42.52
N LYS A 321 44.43 -56.41 42.62
CA LYS A 321 45.63 -56.74 41.82
C LYS A 321 45.62 -58.21 41.39
N ILE A 322 46.29 -58.48 40.28
CA ILE A 322 46.62 -59.82 39.80
C ILE A 322 48.12 -60.01 39.94
N GLN A 323 48.56 -61.18 40.40
CA GLN A 323 49.97 -61.55 40.45
C GLN A 323 50.19 -62.84 39.66
N ARG A 324 51.18 -62.85 38.76
CA ARG A 324 51.60 -64.02 37.98
C ARG A 324 53.09 -64.28 38.20
N PHE A 325 53.40 -65.47 38.69
CA PHE A 325 54.77 -65.88 38.96
C PHE A 325 54.94 -67.39 38.81
N VAL A 326 56.19 -67.83 38.80
CA VAL A 326 56.56 -69.25 38.69
C VAL A 326 57.30 -69.66 39.95
N VAL A 327 56.95 -70.81 40.52
CA VAL A 327 57.57 -71.35 41.74
C VAL A 327 57.91 -72.82 41.57
N SER A 328 59.07 -73.25 42.05
CA SER A 328 59.46 -74.65 42.09
C SER A 328 59.11 -75.24 43.46
N VAL A 329 58.25 -76.26 43.47
CA VAL A 329 57.80 -76.93 44.70
C VAL A 329 58.43 -78.32 44.76
N PRO A 330 59.20 -78.63 45.81
CA PRO A 330 59.73 -79.98 46.01
C PRO A 330 58.63 -81.03 46.05
N THR A 331 58.86 -82.20 45.47
CA THR A 331 57.91 -83.32 45.54
C THR A 331 58.17 -84.28 46.70
N ASN A 332 59.10 -83.92 47.60
CA ASN A 332 59.58 -84.80 48.65
C ASN A 332 58.70 -84.72 49.92
N GLY A 333 57.73 -85.62 50.00
CA GLY A 333 56.95 -85.89 51.21
C GLY A 333 55.52 -85.36 51.17
N THR A 334 54.69 -85.88 52.08
CA THR A 334 53.25 -85.58 52.22
C THR A 334 52.95 -84.22 52.86
N ASN A 335 53.87 -83.25 52.77
CA ASN A 335 53.79 -82.03 53.55
C ASN A 335 53.27 -80.85 52.71
N SER A 336 52.49 -80.00 53.37
CA SER A 336 52.02 -78.73 52.84
C SER A 336 53.18 -77.80 52.53
N HIS A 337 53.24 -77.24 51.33
CA HIS A 337 54.24 -76.24 50.92
C HIS A 337 53.61 -74.85 50.86
N ARG A 338 54.19 -73.90 51.60
CA ARG A 338 53.77 -72.50 51.56
C ARG A 338 54.31 -71.81 50.32
N ILE A 339 53.42 -71.24 49.52
CA ILE A 339 53.75 -70.40 48.37
C ILE A 339 53.49 -68.94 48.76
N THR A 340 54.54 -68.12 48.72
CA THR A 340 54.46 -66.67 49.04
C THR A 340 54.20 -65.87 47.77
N TYR A 341 53.29 -64.90 47.83
CA TYR A 341 53.07 -63.97 46.72
C TYR A 341 54.23 -62.98 46.57
N PRO A 342 54.56 -62.53 45.34
CA PRO A 342 55.55 -61.47 45.10
C PRO A 342 55.30 -60.21 45.94
N GLU A 343 54.03 -59.82 46.08
CA GLU A 343 53.57 -58.74 46.95
C GLU A 343 52.40 -59.23 47.82
N ALA A 344 52.33 -58.82 49.09
CA ALA A 344 51.18 -59.18 49.93
C ALA A 344 49.91 -58.45 49.45
N PHE A 345 48.79 -59.16 49.32
CA PHE A 345 47.46 -58.58 49.16
C PHE A 345 47.00 -57.91 50.46
N SER A 346 46.09 -56.95 50.42
CA SER A 346 45.52 -56.34 51.65
C SER A 346 44.48 -57.24 52.36
N GLY A 347 44.14 -58.38 51.75
CA GLY A 347 43.20 -59.37 52.25
C GLY A 347 43.39 -60.72 51.53
N ALA A 348 42.53 -61.70 51.79
CA ALA A 348 42.63 -63.03 51.18
C ALA A 348 42.55 -62.95 49.65
N ALA A 349 43.46 -63.63 48.97
CA ALA A 349 43.49 -63.74 47.51
C ALA A 349 42.97 -65.10 47.03
N VAL A 350 42.63 -65.19 45.75
CA VAL A 350 42.19 -66.42 45.09
C VAL A 350 43.30 -66.86 44.12
N PRO A 351 44.14 -67.85 44.49
CA PRO A 351 45.15 -68.41 43.62
C PRO A 351 44.56 -69.48 42.69
N VAL A 352 44.99 -69.45 41.45
CA VAL A 352 44.86 -70.52 40.46
C VAL A 352 46.27 -70.90 40.04
N PHE A 353 46.57 -72.19 40.04
CA PHE A 353 47.88 -72.69 39.68
C PHE A 353 47.77 -73.82 38.68
N ASN A 354 48.72 -73.86 37.76
CA ASN A 354 48.90 -74.98 36.85
C ASN A 354 50.32 -75.50 36.99
N GLY A 355 50.45 -76.80 37.28
CA GLY A 355 51.75 -77.44 37.33
C GLY A 355 52.15 -77.93 35.95
N ASN A 356 53.42 -77.77 35.61
CA ASN A 356 54.01 -78.41 34.44
C ASN A 356 55.22 -79.23 34.91
N ASP A 357 55.18 -80.55 34.68
CA ASP A 357 56.36 -81.40 34.84
C ASP A 357 57.14 -81.36 33.53
N ASN A 358 58.20 -80.56 33.51
CA ASN A 358 59.03 -80.37 32.32
C ASN A 358 59.95 -81.57 32.01
N SER A 359 59.96 -82.65 32.81
CA SER A 359 60.98 -83.69 32.63
C SER A 359 60.49 -85.11 32.38
N GLN A 360 59.35 -85.59 32.89
CA GLN A 360 58.95 -87.00 32.70
C GLN A 360 57.41 -87.17 32.74
N SER A 361 56.89 -88.24 32.11
CA SER A 361 55.45 -88.61 32.06
C SER A 361 54.87 -88.99 33.44
N ARG A 362 54.96 -88.10 34.42
CA ARG A 362 54.47 -88.29 35.79
C ARG A 362 53.12 -87.61 35.92
N SER A 363 52.20 -88.25 36.64
CA SER A 363 50.95 -87.63 37.05
C SER A 363 51.13 -87.14 38.49
N PHE A 364 50.80 -85.89 38.77
CA PHE A 364 50.72 -85.37 40.13
C PHE A 364 49.35 -84.75 40.36
N SER A 365 48.84 -84.86 41.59
CA SER A 365 47.65 -84.12 42.02
C SER A 365 48.08 -82.94 42.87
N LEU A 366 47.50 -81.79 42.56
CA LEU A 366 47.62 -80.57 43.35
C LEU A 366 46.32 -80.36 44.12
N SER A 367 46.42 -80.17 45.42
CA SER A 367 45.27 -79.74 46.24
C SER A 367 45.67 -78.55 47.08
N ASN A 368 44.79 -77.55 47.15
CA ASN A 368 44.94 -76.47 48.10
C ASN A 368 44.68 -77.03 49.51
N ASN A 369 45.66 -76.92 50.40
CA ASN A 369 45.61 -77.56 51.72
C ASN A 369 45.08 -76.59 52.80
N THR A 370 45.05 -75.29 52.52
CA THR A 370 44.56 -74.25 53.43
C THR A 370 43.83 -73.12 52.70
N THR A 371 43.05 -72.33 53.43
CA THR A 371 42.47 -71.10 52.89
C THR A 371 43.59 -70.10 52.59
N PRO A 372 43.73 -69.60 51.36
CA PRO A 372 44.70 -68.56 51.03
C PRO A 372 44.51 -67.31 51.91
N ASP A 373 45.61 -66.63 52.22
CA ASP A 373 45.60 -65.37 52.96
C ASP A 373 46.27 -64.24 52.16
N ALA A 374 46.56 -63.11 52.82
CA ALA A 374 47.19 -61.94 52.22
C ALA A 374 48.60 -62.21 51.65
N THR A 375 49.34 -63.14 52.24
CA THR A 375 50.77 -63.34 51.98
C THR A 375 51.06 -64.58 51.16
N GLY A 376 50.11 -65.51 51.07
CA GLY A 376 50.31 -66.76 50.33
C GLY A 376 49.19 -67.77 50.49
N PHE A 377 49.48 -68.99 50.07
CA PHE A 377 48.61 -70.16 50.23
C PHE A 377 49.46 -71.42 50.38
N ASP A 378 48.88 -72.50 50.92
CA ASP A 378 49.59 -73.77 51.03
C ASP A 378 49.10 -74.79 50.01
N ILE A 379 50.03 -75.41 49.30
CA ILE A 379 49.75 -76.46 48.32
C ILE A 379 50.28 -77.80 48.80
N ALA A 380 49.49 -78.86 48.63
CA ALA A 380 49.96 -80.23 48.74
C ALA A 380 50.20 -80.79 47.34
N VAL A 381 51.39 -81.34 47.12
CA VAL A 381 51.78 -82.01 45.87
C VAL A 381 51.87 -83.50 46.15
N SER A 382 51.07 -84.31 45.45
CA SER A 382 51.16 -85.77 45.54
C SER A 382 51.53 -86.36 44.18
N LEU A 383 52.61 -87.14 44.14
CA LEU A 383 53.03 -87.89 42.96
C LEU A 383 52.27 -89.20 42.85
N HIS A 384 51.68 -89.49 41.69
CA HIS A 384 51.04 -90.76 41.38
C HIS A 384 51.96 -91.59 40.48
N GLY A 385 52.36 -92.77 40.95
CA GLY A 385 53.23 -93.71 40.23
C GLY A 385 54.70 -93.62 40.67
N GLN A 386 55.14 -94.58 41.48
CA GLN A 386 56.56 -94.73 41.83
C GLN A 386 57.35 -95.19 40.60
N SER A 387 58.19 -94.33 40.02
CA SER A 387 59.43 -94.83 39.42
C SER A 387 60.41 -95.05 40.57
N THR A 388 60.95 -96.27 40.68
CA THR A 388 61.79 -96.81 41.76
C THR A 388 63.18 -96.15 41.92
N GLY A 389 63.30 -94.85 41.66
CA GLY A 389 64.53 -94.07 41.87
C GLY A 389 64.22 -92.83 42.69
N ALA A 390 64.99 -92.60 43.74
CA ALA A 390 64.92 -91.45 44.66
C ALA A 390 65.29 -90.11 44.00
N SER A 391 64.64 -89.76 42.89
CA SER A 391 64.77 -88.47 42.21
C SER A 391 63.76 -87.50 42.84
N TYR A 392 64.28 -86.65 43.71
CA TYR A 392 63.57 -85.57 44.41
C TYR A 392 63.43 -84.35 43.50
N ASP A 393 62.74 -84.50 42.37
CA ASP A 393 62.59 -83.42 41.41
C ASP A 393 61.51 -82.44 41.89
N ALA A 394 61.73 -81.13 41.67
CA ALA A 394 60.73 -80.10 41.97
C ALA A 394 59.75 -79.94 40.80
N VAL A 395 58.46 -79.76 41.11
CA VAL A 395 57.44 -79.40 40.12
C VAL A 395 57.44 -77.89 39.95
N THR A 396 57.45 -77.43 38.70
CA THR A 396 57.31 -76.01 38.38
C THR A 396 55.83 -75.65 38.30
N LEU A 397 55.37 -74.72 39.13
CA LEU A 397 54.01 -74.19 39.12
C LEU A 397 54.00 -72.80 38.50
N THR A 398 53.10 -72.58 37.54
CA THR A 398 52.69 -71.22 37.17
C THR A 398 51.49 -70.84 38.04
N VAL A 399 51.63 -69.78 38.83
CA VAL A 399 50.60 -69.29 39.75
C VAL A 399 50.04 -67.98 39.19
N ILE A 400 48.72 -67.85 39.22
CA ILE A 400 47.99 -66.60 38.98
C ILE A 400 47.08 -66.38 40.19
N ALA A 401 47.27 -65.30 40.93
CA ALA A 401 46.44 -64.96 42.07
C ALA A 401 45.76 -63.60 41.87
N ILE A 402 44.48 -63.49 42.26
CA ILE A 402 43.73 -62.22 42.25
C ILE A 402 43.22 -61.91 43.65
N GLY A 403 43.33 -60.66 44.07
CA GLY A 403 42.88 -60.25 45.40
C GLY A 403 42.91 -58.74 45.60
N PRO A 404 42.48 -58.26 46.77
CA PRO A 404 42.50 -56.83 47.10
C PRO A 404 43.95 -56.34 47.20
N ARG A 405 44.24 -55.17 46.61
CA ARG A 405 45.58 -54.59 46.55
C ARG A 405 46.07 -54.15 47.91
#